data_AF-A0A538J8W6-F1
#
_entry.id   AF-A0A538J8W6-F1
#
_cell.length_a   1.000
_cell.length_b   1.000
_cell.length_c   1.000
_cell.angle_alpha   90.00
_cell.angle_beta   90.00
_cell.angle_gamma   90.00
#
_symmetry.space_group_name_H-M   'P 1'
#
loop_
_entity.id
_entity.type
_entity.pdbx_description
1 polymer ?
#
loop_
_entity_poly.entity_id
_entity_poly.type
_entity_poly.pdbx_seq_one_letter_code
_entity_poly.pdbx_strand_id
1 'polypeptide(L)'
;MRRIAILFALLAAVAAGQSAKSSRAAPASATCTSVTLSWGQKCIAAGQFCKIQGDAEYHRYGYHCHTGRLSRSAAGGNSTGSGCEPGYSPCLPRVGDLNCADIPASKKPVRVTGSDPYRLDGNGDGWGCTS
;
A
#
# COMPACT_ATOMS: atom_id res chain seq x y z
N MET A 1 40.63 74.00 -17.28
CA MET A 1 39.58 73.70 -18.30
C MET A 1 39.94 72.35 -18.92
N ARG A 2 39.11 71.32 -19.10
CA ARG A 2 37.68 71.06 -18.89
C ARG A 2 37.49 69.51 -18.93
N ARG A 3 36.67 69.01 -18.00
CA ARG A 3 35.63 67.97 -18.20
C ARG A 3 36.07 66.52 -18.45
N ILE A 4 36.09 65.79 -17.33
CA ILE A 4 35.44 64.49 -17.10
C ILE A 4 34.49 64.08 -18.25
N ALA A 5 34.74 62.93 -18.87
CA ALA A 5 33.79 62.23 -19.72
C ALA A 5 33.47 60.88 -19.10
N ILE A 6 32.25 60.79 -18.56
CA ILE A 6 31.60 59.57 -18.08
C ILE A 6 30.94 58.91 -19.30
N LEU A 7 31.23 57.63 -19.55
CA LEU A 7 30.41 56.73 -20.37
C LEU A 7 30.44 55.38 -19.64
N PHE A 8 29.55 55.11 -18.68
CA PHE A 8 28.21 54.52 -18.82
C PHE A 8 28.13 53.27 -19.73
N ALA A 9 27.58 52.22 -19.11
CA ALA A 9 27.05 50.97 -19.66
C ALA A 9 28.12 49.97 -20.13
N LEU A 10 28.15 48.74 -19.63
CA LEU A 10 27.04 47.79 -19.73
C LEU A 10 27.01 46.85 -18.51
N LEU A 11 25.92 46.88 -17.74
CA LEU A 11 25.53 45.75 -16.89
C LEU A 11 25.10 44.61 -17.81
N ALA A 12 25.91 43.55 -17.90
CA ALA A 12 25.48 42.29 -18.46
C ALA A 12 24.60 41.57 -17.43
N ALA A 13 23.29 41.81 -17.47
CA ALA A 13 22.32 41.00 -16.74
C ALA A 13 22.26 39.61 -17.41
N VAL A 14 23.05 38.66 -16.91
CA VAL A 14 22.88 37.26 -17.27
C VAL A 14 21.61 36.75 -16.58
N ALA A 15 20.50 36.82 -17.30
CA ALA A 15 19.28 36.16 -16.89
C ALA A 15 19.52 34.65 -17.00
N ALA A 16 19.82 34.00 -15.88
CA ALA A 16 19.80 32.56 -15.76
C ALA A 16 18.36 32.08 -15.98
N GLY A 17 18.04 31.77 -17.24
CA GLY A 17 16.82 31.08 -17.63
C GLY A 17 16.77 29.73 -16.96
N GLN A 18 16.09 29.65 -15.83
CA GLN A 18 15.77 28.38 -15.20
C GLN A 18 14.79 27.65 -16.10
N SER A 19 15.30 26.63 -16.80
CA SER A 19 14.49 25.66 -17.52
C SER A 19 13.54 25.01 -16.52
N ALA A 20 12.31 25.52 -16.47
CA ALA A 20 11.20 24.84 -15.82
C ALA A 20 10.97 23.55 -16.59
N LYS A 21 11.64 22.47 -16.17
CA LYS A 21 11.24 21.12 -16.54
C LYS A 21 9.79 21.00 -16.10
N SER A 22 8.90 20.92 -17.10
CA SER A 22 7.51 20.57 -16.89
C SER A 22 7.49 19.21 -16.20
N SER A 23 7.44 19.25 -14.87
CA SER A 23 7.17 18.08 -14.05
C SER A 23 5.75 17.70 -14.40
N ARG A 24 5.58 16.85 -15.41
CA ARG A 24 4.36 16.09 -15.62
C ARG A 24 4.09 15.46 -14.26
N ALA A 25 3.11 16.02 -13.53
CA ALA A 25 2.75 15.53 -12.23
C ALA A 25 2.50 14.04 -12.39
N ALA A 26 3.37 13.22 -11.81
CA ALA A 26 3.13 11.80 -11.71
C ALA A 26 1.73 11.65 -11.11
N PRO A 27 0.89 10.73 -11.62
CA PRO A 27 -0.41 10.47 -11.00
C PRO A 27 -0.14 10.29 -9.51
N ALA A 28 -0.81 11.09 -8.67
CA ALA A 28 -0.53 11.25 -7.24
C ALA A 28 0.00 9.93 -6.69
N SER A 29 1.33 9.84 -6.56
CA SER A 29 2.01 8.57 -6.33
C SER A 29 1.36 7.98 -5.10
N ALA A 30 0.72 6.80 -5.23
CA ALA A 30 0.21 6.08 -4.09
C ALA A 30 1.29 6.14 -3.01
N THR A 31 0.97 6.75 -1.86
CA THR A 31 1.96 7.12 -0.84
C THR A 31 2.70 5.86 -0.44
N CYS A 32 3.89 5.66 -0.99
CA CYS A 32 4.66 4.45 -0.75
C CYS A 32 5.45 4.65 0.53
N THR A 33 5.50 3.61 1.34
CA THR A 33 6.27 3.59 2.57
C THR A 33 7.69 3.22 2.20
N SER A 34 8.63 4.10 2.51
CA SER A 34 10.06 3.78 2.45
C SER A 34 10.37 2.77 3.55
N VAL A 35 10.85 1.59 3.16
CA VAL A 35 11.18 0.48 4.05
C VAL A 35 12.62 0.04 3.83
N THR A 36 13.24 -0.46 4.90
CA THR A 36 14.57 -1.05 4.85
C THR A 36 14.42 -2.54 5.10
N LEU A 37 14.72 -3.36 4.10
CA LEU A 37 14.59 -4.81 4.13
C LEU A 37 15.99 -5.43 4.08
N SER A 38 16.14 -6.71 4.42
CA SER A 38 17.43 -7.42 4.43
C SER A 38 18.11 -7.45 3.05
N TRP A 39 17.33 -7.23 1.98
CA TRP A 39 17.81 -7.13 0.59
C TRP A 39 17.83 -5.69 0.04
N GLY A 40 17.78 -4.68 0.91
CA GLY A 40 17.95 -3.28 0.56
C GLY A 40 16.73 -2.39 0.83
N GLN A 41 16.90 -1.09 0.59
CA GLN A 41 15.85 -0.10 0.75
C GLN A 41 14.88 -0.13 -0.44
N LYS A 42 13.57 -0.09 -0.14
CA LYS A 42 12.51 -0.10 -1.15
C LYS A 42 11.41 0.88 -0.77
N CYS A 43 10.72 1.43 -1.77
CA CYS A 43 9.43 2.08 -1.54
C CYS A 43 8.33 1.06 -1.86
N ILE A 44 7.50 0.73 -0.87
CA ILE A 44 6.44 -0.28 -1.02
C ILE A 44 5.05 0.32 -0.74
N ALA A 45 4.04 -0.20 -1.42
CA ALA A 45 2.65 0.19 -1.23
C ALA A 45 1.72 -1.03 -1.40
N ALA A 46 0.47 -0.91 -0.95
CA ALA A 46 -0.52 -1.97 -1.18
C ALA A 46 -0.69 -2.22 -2.68
N GLY A 47 -0.87 -3.47 -3.06
CA GLY A 47 -0.95 -3.95 -4.44
C GLY A 47 0.40 -4.18 -5.12
N GLN A 48 1.53 -3.69 -4.59
CA GLN A 48 2.85 -3.93 -5.18
C GLN A 48 3.28 -5.38 -5.02
N PHE A 49 4.15 -5.85 -5.92
CA PHE A 49 4.73 -7.18 -5.82
C PHE A 49 5.65 -7.28 -4.58
N CYS A 50 5.64 -8.45 -3.95
CA CYS A 50 6.47 -8.74 -2.79
C CYS A 50 7.07 -10.13 -2.84
N LYS A 51 8.12 -10.31 -2.02
CA LYS A 51 8.73 -11.61 -1.78
C LYS A 51 7.99 -12.30 -0.64
N ILE A 52 7.37 -13.44 -0.89
CA ILE A 52 6.64 -14.19 0.14
C ILE A 52 7.56 -14.54 1.33
N GLN A 53 8.81 -14.89 1.07
CA GLN A 53 9.83 -15.15 2.10
C GLN A 53 10.17 -13.92 2.98
N GLY A 54 9.77 -12.73 2.54
CA GLY A 54 9.98 -11.46 3.23
C GLY A 54 8.80 -10.99 4.09
N ASP A 55 7.74 -11.79 4.20
CA ASP A 55 6.49 -11.44 4.89
C ASP A 55 6.73 -10.88 6.30
N ALA A 56 7.58 -11.56 7.09
CA ALA A 56 7.94 -11.13 8.43
C ALA A 56 8.56 -9.72 8.48
N GLU A 57 9.34 -9.33 7.48
CA GLU A 57 9.93 -7.99 7.42
C GLU A 57 8.91 -6.93 7.01
N TYR A 58 7.97 -7.28 6.13
CA TYR A 58 6.89 -6.40 5.73
C TYR A 58 5.94 -6.11 6.89
N HIS A 59 5.73 -7.07 7.82
CA HIS A 59 4.89 -6.88 9.01
C HIS A 59 5.34 -5.70 9.87
N ARG A 60 6.65 -5.44 9.98
CA ARG A 60 7.19 -4.27 10.71
C ARG A 60 6.66 -2.94 10.18
N TYR A 61 6.31 -2.90 8.90
CA TYR A 61 5.83 -1.70 8.20
C TYR A 61 4.31 -1.73 7.95
N GLY A 62 3.58 -2.68 8.54
CA GLY A 62 2.14 -2.81 8.39
C GLY A 62 1.69 -3.36 7.03
N TYR A 63 2.57 -4.10 6.35
CA TYR A 63 2.24 -4.78 5.09
C TYR A 63 2.37 -6.30 5.23
N HIS A 64 1.55 -7.05 4.50
CA HIS A 64 1.56 -8.51 4.45
C HIS A 64 1.75 -8.98 3.01
N CYS A 65 2.45 -10.10 2.81
CA CYS A 65 2.79 -10.70 1.52
C CYS A 65 2.33 -12.16 1.43
N HIS A 66 1.15 -12.38 0.84
CA HIS A 66 0.51 -13.70 0.78
C HIS A 66 0.74 -14.37 -0.58
N THR A 67 0.20 -13.77 -1.64
CA THR A 67 0.20 -14.29 -3.02
C THR A 67 1.23 -13.58 -3.91
N GLY A 68 2.30 -13.07 -3.30
CA GLY A 68 3.28 -12.22 -3.99
C GLY A 68 2.79 -10.77 -4.21
N ARG A 69 1.72 -10.34 -3.54
CA ARG A 69 1.28 -8.95 -3.47
C ARG A 69 1.16 -8.43 -2.05
N LEU A 70 1.58 -7.19 -1.84
CA LEU A 70 1.45 -6.50 -0.57
C LEU A 70 0.02 -6.06 -0.32
N SER A 71 -0.51 -6.31 0.86
CA SER A 71 -1.68 -5.61 1.37
C SER A 71 -1.28 -4.84 2.62
N ARG A 72 -1.90 -3.68 2.86
CA ARG A 72 -1.88 -3.11 4.21
C ARG A 72 -2.89 -3.88 5.05
N SER A 73 -2.59 -4.09 6.32
CA SER A 73 -3.55 -4.68 7.28
C SER A 73 -4.88 -3.89 7.35
N ALA A 74 -4.93 -2.67 6.79
CA ALA A 74 -6.11 -1.81 6.66
C ALA A 74 -6.69 -1.69 5.23
N ALA A 75 -6.04 -2.21 4.19
CA ALA A 75 -6.45 -2.01 2.77
C ALA A 75 -7.13 -3.22 2.12
N GLY A 76 -7.55 -4.22 2.90
CA GLY A 76 -8.64 -5.13 2.54
C GLY A 76 -9.90 -4.62 3.24
N GLY A 77 -10.76 -3.90 2.51
CA GLY A 77 -11.84 -3.10 3.09
C GLY A 77 -12.80 -3.86 3.99
N ASN A 78 -12.79 -3.51 5.28
CA ASN A 78 -13.89 -2.88 6.03
C ASN A 78 -13.71 -3.17 7.52
N SER A 79 -12.96 -2.31 8.22
CA SER A 79 -12.95 -2.25 9.68
C SER A 79 -14.34 -1.83 10.18
N THR A 80 -15.30 -2.75 10.21
CA THR A 80 -16.56 -2.52 10.94
C THR A 80 -16.39 -3.03 12.37
N GLY A 81 -15.64 -2.24 13.14
CA GLY A 81 -15.55 -2.41 14.59
C GLY A 81 -14.40 -3.30 15.05
N SER A 82 -14.03 -3.11 16.30
CA SER A 82 -13.01 -3.81 17.09
C SER A 82 -13.22 -5.33 17.23
N GLY A 83 -14.05 -5.96 16.38
CA GLY A 83 -14.46 -7.35 16.44
C GLY A 83 -14.51 -8.10 15.10
N CYS A 84 -14.06 -7.53 13.98
CA CYS A 84 -13.93 -8.26 12.72
C CYS A 84 -12.60 -9.00 12.61
N GLU A 85 -12.62 -10.28 12.25
CA GLU A 85 -11.42 -11.03 11.90
C GLU A 85 -10.89 -10.58 10.52
N PRO A 86 -9.62 -10.13 10.41
CA PRO A 86 -9.01 -9.72 9.17
C PRO A 86 -8.88 -10.89 8.22
N GLY A 87 -8.87 -10.60 6.92
CA GLY A 87 -8.72 -11.64 5.91
C GLY A 87 -10.05 -12.26 5.47
N TYR A 88 -11.20 -11.83 6.00
CA TYR A 88 -12.51 -12.28 5.54
C TYR A 88 -13.40 -11.12 5.08
N SER A 89 -14.21 -11.37 4.05
CA SER A 89 -15.29 -10.49 3.62
C SER A 89 -16.53 -11.35 3.32
N PRO A 90 -17.67 -11.13 4.00
CA PRO A 90 -18.00 -10.01 4.90
C PRO A 90 -17.34 -10.11 6.29
N CYS A 91 -17.53 -9.10 7.14
CA CYS A 91 -17.00 -9.10 8.51
C CYS A 91 -17.48 -10.34 9.30
N LEU A 92 -16.51 -11.14 9.73
CA LEU A 92 -16.70 -12.30 10.61
C LEU A 92 -16.24 -11.95 12.03
N PRO A 93 -16.87 -12.50 13.08
CA PRO A 93 -16.51 -12.22 14.46
C PRO A 93 -15.13 -12.81 14.81
N ARG A 94 -14.39 -12.13 15.69
CA ARG A 94 -13.15 -12.67 16.30
C ARG A 94 -13.48 -13.66 17.42
N VAL A 95 -13.47 -14.94 17.08
CA VAL A 95 -13.68 -16.06 18.01
C VAL A 95 -12.55 -17.09 17.88
N GLY A 96 -12.49 -18.06 18.80
CA GLY A 96 -11.48 -19.13 18.80
C GLY A 96 -11.71 -20.13 17.67
N ASP A 97 -12.96 -20.53 17.45
CA ASP A 97 -13.39 -21.40 16.37
C ASP A 97 -14.62 -20.79 15.67
N LEU A 98 -14.60 -20.80 14.35
CA LEU A 98 -15.73 -20.39 13.54
C LEU A 98 -15.81 -21.32 12.35
N ASN A 99 -16.89 -22.08 12.24
CA ASN A 99 -17.09 -23.01 11.14
C ASN A 99 -18.15 -22.47 10.18
N CYS A 100 -18.22 -23.06 8.99
CA CYS A 100 -19.27 -22.70 8.03
C CYS A 100 -20.68 -22.88 8.61
N ALA A 101 -20.91 -23.83 9.54
CA ALA A 101 -22.22 -24.00 10.17
C ALA A 101 -22.64 -22.79 11.03
N ASP A 102 -21.68 -22.09 11.63
CA ASP A 102 -21.92 -20.95 12.54
C ASP A 102 -22.17 -19.64 11.78
N ILE A 103 -21.82 -19.61 10.48
CA ILE A 103 -21.96 -18.44 9.63
C ILE A 103 -23.36 -18.43 9.00
N PRO A 104 -24.14 -17.33 9.16
CA PRO A 104 -25.46 -17.23 8.56
C PRO A 104 -25.37 -17.24 7.03
N ALA A 105 -26.38 -17.82 6.36
CA ALA A 105 -26.43 -17.92 4.90
C ALA A 105 -26.32 -16.55 4.20
N SER A 106 -26.79 -15.48 4.84
CA SER A 106 -26.67 -14.10 4.33
C SER A 106 -25.24 -13.58 4.22
N LYS A 107 -24.28 -14.23 4.87
CA LYS A 107 -22.85 -13.89 4.83
C LYS A 107 -22.02 -14.85 3.96
N LYS A 108 -22.66 -15.84 3.33
CA LYS A 108 -22.01 -16.82 2.45
C LYS A 108 -22.27 -16.51 0.97
N PRO A 109 -21.34 -16.84 0.07
CA PRO A 109 -20.02 -17.40 0.34
C PRO A 109 -19.07 -16.37 0.98
N VAL A 110 -18.12 -16.84 1.78
CA VAL A 110 -17.15 -15.99 2.45
C VAL A 110 -15.95 -15.82 1.54
N ARG A 111 -15.55 -14.59 1.27
CA ARG A 111 -14.33 -14.29 0.52
C ARG A 111 -13.14 -14.25 1.47
N VAL A 112 -12.14 -15.09 1.22
CA VAL A 112 -10.88 -15.12 1.96
C VAL A 112 -9.85 -14.27 1.20
N THR A 113 -9.36 -13.24 1.88
CA THR A 113 -8.51 -12.17 1.33
C THR A 113 -7.14 -12.06 1.99
N GLY A 114 -6.91 -12.83 3.06
CA GLY A 114 -5.68 -12.84 3.84
C GLY A 114 -5.44 -14.22 4.45
N SER A 115 -4.94 -14.26 5.69
CA SER A 115 -4.82 -15.52 6.45
C SER A 115 -6.18 -16.17 6.65
N ASP A 116 -6.21 -17.52 6.65
CA ASP A 116 -7.41 -18.33 6.89
C ASP A 116 -7.32 -19.05 8.26
N PRO A 117 -7.29 -18.33 9.40
CA PRO A 117 -7.20 -18.96 10.73
C PRO A 117 -8.40 -19.87 11.07
N TYR A 118 -9.54 -19.65 10.42
CA TYR A 118 -10.76 -20.44 10.60
C TYR A 118 -10.84 -21.61 9.60
N ARG A 119 -9.90 -21.70 8.67
CA ARG A 119 -9.79 -22.78 7.69
C ARG A 119 -11.07 -22.94 6.86
N LEU A 120 -11.72 -21.82 6.54
CA LEU A 120 -12.98 -21.79 5.79
C LEU A 120 -12.76 -22.07 4.30
N ASP A 121 -11.55 -21.78 3.79
CA ASP A 121 -11.13 -21.99 2.40
C ASP A 121 -10.08 -23.13 2.35
N GLY A 122 -10.56 -24.36 2.57
CA GLY A 122 -9.70 -25.54 2.64
C GLY A 122 -9.00 -25.89 1.31
N ASN A 123 -9.54 -25.44 0.18
CA ASN A 123 -9.00 -25.67 -1.16
C ASN A 123 -8.14 -24.50 -1.68
N GLY A 124 -8.14 -23.35 -1.02
CA GLY A 124 -7.26 -22.21 -1.31
C GLY A 124 -7.64 -21.43 -2.57
N ASP A 125 -8.92 -21.41 -2.94
CA ASP A 125 -9.41 -20.71 -4.13
C ASP A 125 -9.86 -19.26 -3.84
N GLY A 126 -9.78 -18.83 -2.57
CA GLY A 126 -10.19 -17.53 -2.08
C GLY A 126 -11.66 -17.45 -1.67
N TRP A 127 -12.40 -18.57 -1.69
CA TRP A 127 -13.81 -18.63 -1.34
C TRP A 127 -14.12 -19.78 -0.37
N GLY A 128 -14.47 -19.41 0.86
CA GLY A 128 -14.92 -20.34 1.88
C GLY A 128 -16.44 -20.49 1.94
N CYS A 129 -16.88 -21.62 2.50
CA CYS A 129 -18.29 -21.94 2.74
C CYS A 129 -19.17 -21.82 1.49
N THR A 130 -18.73 -22.46 0.41
CA THR A 130 -19.39 -22.49 -0.90
C THR A 130 -20.45 -23.58 -1.05
N SER A 131 -20.67 -24.40 -0.01
CA SER A 131 -21.59 -25.54 0.03
C SER A 131 -22.68 -25.38 1.09
#